data_AF-A0A7K2LSF6-F1
#
_entry.id   AF-A0A7K2LSF6-F1
#
_cell.length_a   1.000
_cell.length_b   1.000
_cell.length_c   1.000
_cell.angle_alpha   90.00
_cell.angle_beta   90.00
_cell.angle_gamma   90.00
#
_symmetry.space_group_name_H-M   'P 1'
#
loop_
_entity.id
_entity.type
_entity.pdbx_description
1 polymer ?
#
loop_
_entity_poly.entity_id
_entity_poly.type
_entity_poly.pdbx_seq_one_letter_code
_entity_poly.pdbx_strand_id
1 'polypeptide(L)'
;MARVPGPDRPIDAVDVHAFTLPTDGPDGAEQDGTLEWDSTTMILVRVHAGGRTGLGYTYGDISVAAFLSGTVAPLLRGRSAVAPPALRELTGRRIRNAGRPGVGA
;
A
#
# COMPACT_ATOMS: atom_id res chain seq x y z
N MET A 1 8.05 -8.72 30.76
CA MET A 1 8.57 -9.95 30.12
C MET A 1 8.67 -9.67 28.62
N ALA A 2 9.88 -9.50 28.08
CA ALA A 2 10.07 -9.18 26.66
C ALA A 2 9.71 -10.42 25.81
N ARG A 3 8.85 -10.24 24.81
CA ARG A 3 8.42 -11.31 23.91
C ARG A 3 9.63 -11.83 23.14
N VAL A 4 9.94 -13.12 23.24
CA VAL A 4 10.92 -13.77 22.37
C VAL A 4 10.49 -13.51 20.92
N PRO A 5 11.38 -13.01 20.03
CA PRO A 5 11.02 -12.81 18.64
C PRO A 5 10.58 -14.15 18.05
N GLY A 6 9.41 -14.18 17.43
CA GLY A 6 8.99 -15.34 16.64
C GLY A 6 9.98 -15.59 15.48
N PRO A 7 9.93 -16.76 14.85
CA PRO A 7 10.79 -17.06 13.70
C PRO A 7 10.63 -15.98 12.63
N ASP A 8 11.74 -15.62 11.98
CA ASP A 8 11.71 -14.66 10.87
C ASP A 8 10.76 -15.15 9.77
N ARG A 9 10.01 -14.22 9.20
CA ARG A 9 9.03 -14.48 8.14
C ARG A 9 9.41 -13.61 6.95
N PRO A 10 10.30 -14.08 6.07
CA PRO A 10 10.64 -13.32 4.88
C PRO A 10 9.39 -13.11 4.02
N ILE A 11 9.30 -11.93 3.40
CA ILE A 11 8.25 -11.62 2.44
C ILE A 11 8.55 -12.33 1.13
N ASP A 12 7.68 -13.25 0.75
CA ASP A 12 7.79 -14.08 -0.46
C ASP A 12 7.34 -13.29 -1.70
N ALA A 13 6.23 -12.56 -1.55
CA ALA A 13 5.60 -11.79 -2.61
C ALA A 13 4.84 -10.58 -2.06
N VAL A 14 4.69 -9.57 -2.91
CA VAL A 14 3.84 -8.40 -2.69
C VAL A 14 3.02 -8.18 -3.95
N ASP A 15 1.71 -8.40 -3.86
CA ASP A 15 0.78 -8.14 -4.96
C ASP A 15 0.11 -6.78 -4.73
N VAL A 16 -0.04 -6.01 -5.81
CA VAL A 16 -0.70 -4.70 -5.78
C VAL A 16 -1.85 -4.71 -6.78
N HIS A 17 -3.04 -4.35 -6.32
CA HIS A 17 -4.25 -4.27 -7.12
C HIS A 17 -4.86 -2.88 -7.00
N ALA A 18 -5.51 -2.42 -8.07
CA ALA A 18 -6.31 -1.20 -8.06
C ALA A 18 -7.75 -1.57 -8.43
N PHE A 19 -8.71 -1.03 -7.68
CA PHE A 19 -10.13 -1.20 -7.90
C PHE A 19 -10.78 0.18 -7.92
N THR A 20 -11.45 0.51 -9.01
CA THR A 20 -12.26 1.73 -9.10
C THR A 20 -13.72 1.34 -8.93
N LEU A 21 -14.36 1.90 -7.90
CA LEU A 21 -15.75 1.64 -7.58
C LEU A 21 -16.56 2.92 -7.80
N PRO A 22 -17.69 2.88 -8.54
CA PRO A 22 -18.56 4.04 -8.69
C PRO A 22 -19.17 4.43 -7.33
N THR A 23 -19.44 5.72 -7.13
CA THR A 23 -20.20 6.21 -5.99
C THR A 23 -21.67 5.80 -6.11
N ASP A 24 -22.39 5.79 -4.99
CA ASP A 24 -23.82 5.46 -4.91
C ASP A 24 -24.71 6.68 -4.67
N GLY A 25 -24.14 7.89 -4.83
CA GLY A 25 -24.87 9.15 -4.75
C GLY A 25 -25.95 9.31 -5.82
N PRO A 26 -26.92 10.23 -5.63
CA PRO A 26 -27.88 10.60 -6.66
C PRO A 26 -27.15 10.97 -7.96
N ASP A 27 -27.64 10.48 -9.10
CA ASP A 27 -27.04 10.66 -10.42
C ASP A 27 -25.61 10.09 -10.59
N GLY A 28 -25.11 9.33 -9.61
CA GLY A 28 -23.79 8.69 -9.66
C GLY A 28 -22.63 9.62 -9.31
N ALA A 29 -22.86 10.69 -8.56
CA ALA A 29 -21.83 11.66 -8.17
C ALA A 29 -21.94 12.13 -6.71
N GLU A 30 -20.82 12.56 -6.15
CA GLU A 30 -20.67 13.17 -4.83
C GLU A 30 -19.84 14.47 -4.95
N GLN A 31 -19.99 15.41 -4.00
CA GLN A 31 -19.23 16.66 -3.97
C GLN A 31 -19.06 17.25 -2.56
N ASP A 32 -18.03 18.09 -2.37
CA ASP A 32 -17.75 18.79 -1.10
C ASP A 32 -17.68 20.33 -1.21
N GLY A 33 -18.07 20.88 -2.36
CA GLY A 33 -18.03 22.31 -2.66
C GLY A 33 -16.73 22.78 -3.31
N THR A 34 -15.70 21.93 -3.34
CA THR A 34 -14.44 22.19 -4.05
C THR A 34 -14.05 21.09 -5.05
N LEU A 35 -14.64 19.91 -4.92
CA LEU A 35 -14.46 18.79 -5.84
C LEU A 35 -15.79 18.05 -6.04
N GLU A 36 -15.97 17.50 -7.25
CA GLU A 36 -17.01 16.54 -7.61
C GLU A 36 -16.32 15.25 -8.10
N TRP A 37 -16.88 14.09 -7.75
CA TRP A 37 -16.36 12.78 -8.15
C TRP A 37 -17.47 11.76 -8.33
N ASP A 38 -17.25 10.78 -9.21
CA ASP A 38 -18.18 9.70 -9.54
C ASP A 38 -17.70 8.32 -9.06
N SER A 39 -16.51 8.26 -8.45
CA SER A 39 -15.86 7.01 -8.10
C SER A 39 -14.79 7.16 -7.03
N THR A 40 -14.48 6.05 -6.36
CA THR A 40 -13.35 5.89 -5.46
C THR A 40 -12.41 4.83 -6.01
N THR A 41 -11.12 5.15 -6.12
CA THR A 41 -10.10 4.16 -6.45
C THR A 41 -9.39 3.69 -5.19
N MET A 42 -9.55 2.40 -4.88
CA MET A 42 -8.86 1.71 -3.80
C MET A 42 -7.63 0.96 -4.34
N ILE A 43 -6.50 1.13 -3.68
CA ILE A 43 -5.26 0.40 -3.95
C ILE A 43 -5.09 -0.64 -2.84
N LEU A 44 -5.16 -1.91 -3.19
CA LEU A 44 -4.99 -3.04 -2.27
C LEU A 44 -3.59 -3.62 -2.42
N VAL A 45 -2.89 -3.78 -1.30
CA VAL A 45 -1.61 -4.50 -1.21
C VAL A 45 -1.81 -5.79 -0.43
N ARG A 46 -1.31 -6.90 -1.00
CA ARG A 46 -1.26 -8.21 -0.36
C ARG A 46 0.20 -8.56 -0.11
N VAL A 47 0.58 -8.79 1.15
CA VAL A 47 1.95 -9.17 1.52
C VAL A 47 1.94 -10.62 1.97
N HIS A 48 2.71 -11.46 1.28
CA HIS A 48 2.81 -12.89 1.53
C HIS A 48 4.08 -13.20 2.32
N ALA A 49 3.93 -13.83 3.50
CA ALA A 49 5.08 -14.23 4.32
C ALA A 49 4.70 -15.39 5.25
N GLY A 50 5.53 -16.44 5.26
CA GLY A 50 5.36 -17.57 6.19
C GLY A 50 4.00 -18.27 6.07
N GLY A 51 3.52 -18.47 4.84
CA GLY A 51 2.24 -19.12 4.54
C GLY A 51 1.01 -18.29 4.89
N ARG A 52 1.16 -17.01 5.23
CA ARG A 52 0.06 -16.08 5.55
C ARG A 52 0.08 -14.90 4.58
N THR A 53 -1.09 -14.28 4.42
CA THR A 53 -1.25 -13.05 3.64
C THR A 53 -1.75 -11.95 4.54
N GLY A 54 -1.00 -10.84 4.63
CA GLY A 54 -1.46 -9.59 5.21
C GLY A 54 -2.09 -8.70 4.14
N LEU A 55 -3.08 -7.91 4.53
CA LEU A 55 -3.75 -6.94 3.66
C LEU A 55 -3.49 -5.53 4.17
N GLY A 56 -3.30 -4.59 3.25
CA GLY A 56 -3.28 -3.15 3.51
C GLY A 56 -3.82 -2.41 2.30
N TYR A 57 -4.41 -1.23 2.50
CA TYR A 57 -4.97 -0.47 1.40
C TYR A 57 -4.82 1.04 1.61
N THR A 58 -4.97 1.79 0.53
CA THR A 58 -5.12 3.24 0.52
C THR A 58 -6.11 3.65 -0.58
N TYR A 59 -6.53 4.91 -0.58
CA TYR A 59 -7.30 5.50 -1.67
C TYR A 59 -6.45 6.53 -2.39
N GLY A 60 -6.58 6.58 -3.72
CA GLY A 60 -5.81 7.49 -4.55
C GLY A 60 -5.83 7.07 -6.01
N ASP A 61 -5.12 7.85 -6.83
CA ASP A 61 -5.01 7.56 -8.26
C ASP A 61 -4.35 6.19 -8.54
N ILE A 62 -4.67 5.60 -9.68
CA ILE A 62 -4.13 4.31 -10.13
C ILE A 62 -2.59 4.31 -10.24
N SER A 63 -1.96 5.47 -10.43
CA SER A 63 -0.50 5.63 -10.42
C SER A 63 0.15 5.18 -9.11
N VAL A 64 -0.57 5.20 -7.97
CA VAL A 64 -0.09 4.64 -6.71
C VAL A 64 0.19 3.13 -6.84
N ALA A 65 -0.67 2.38 -7.55
CA ALA A 65 -0.43 0.95 -7.78
C ALA A 65 0.83 0.72 -8.62
N ALA A 66 1.05 1.53 -9.66
CA ALA A 66 2.25 1.47 -10.49
C ALA A 66 3.51 1.83 -9.68
N PHE A 67 3.44 2.86 -8.84
CA PHE A 67 4.53 3.28 -7.97
C PHE A 67 4.91 2.20 -6.96
N LEU A 68 3.92 1.62 -6.27
CA LEU A 68 4.13 0.53 -5.32
C LEU A 68 4.72 -0.70 -6.00
N SER A 69 4.19 -1.09 -7.15
CA SER A 69 4.66 -2.26 -7.91
C SER A 69 6.09 -2.08 -8.42
N GLY A 70 6.45 -0.89 -8.92
CA GLY A 70 7.77 -0.62 -9.48
C GLY A 70 8.85 -0.31 -8.45
N THR A 71 8.48 0.26 -7.30
CA THR A 71 9.45 0.80 -6.33
C THR A 71 9.45 0.07 -5.00
N VAL A 72 8.28 -0.17 -4.41
CA VAL A 72 8.14 -0.64 -3.03
C VAL A 72 8.10 -2.16 -2.96
N ALA A 73 7.30 -2.83 -3.79
CA ALA A 73 7.18 -4.29 -3.81
C ALA A 73 8.54 -5.00 -3.99
N PRO A 74 9.43 -4.59 -4.91
CA PRO A 74 10.76 -5.21 -5.04
C PRO A 74 11.65 -4.99 -3.82
N LEU A 75 11.51 -3.85 -3.13
CA LEU A 75 12.30 -3.51 -1.94
C LEU A 75 11.94 -4.39 -0.73
N LEU A 76 10.66 -4.79 -0.61
CA LEU A 76 10.16 -5.57 0.51
C LEU A 76 10.47 -7.07 0.40
N ARG A 77 10.68 -7.59 -0.82
CA ARG A 77 10.91 -9.02 -1.04
C ARG A 77 12.14 -9.52 -0.26
N GLY A 78 11.98 -10.66 0.41
CA GLY A 78 12.99 -11.28 1.27
C GLY A 78 13.27 -10.53 2.57
N ARG A 79 12.57 -9.43 2.88
CA ARG A 79 12.69 -8.74 4.17
C ARG A 79 11.75 -9.35 5.21
N SER A 80 12.09 -9.14 6.47
CA SER A 80 11.32 -9.63 7.61
C SER A 80 9.95 -8.96 7.71
N ALA A 81 8.87 -9.75 7.60
CA ALA A 81 7.49 -9.28 7.78
C ALA A 81 7.15 -8.98 9.26
N VAL A 82 8.01 -9.37 10.22
CA VAL A 82 7.75 -9.15 11.66
C VAL A 82 8.31 -7.83 12.19
N ALA A 83 8.90 -6.98 11.33
CA ALA A 83 9.39 -5.65 11.68
C ALA A 83 8.83 -4.51 10.80
N PRO A 84 7.49 -4.28 10.74
CA PRO A 84 6.90 -3.22 9.91
C PRO A 84 7.48 -1.81 10.11
N PRO A 85 7.83 -1.33 11.32
CA PRO A 85 8.45 -0.01 11.48
C PRO A 85 9.78 0.12 10.72
N ALA A 86 10.60 -0.93 10.71
CA ALA A 86 11.87 -0.94 9.95
C ALA A 86 11.61 -0.90 8.44
N LEU A 87 10.58 -1.60 7.95
CA LEU A 87 10.17 -1.55 6.55
C LEU A 87 9.63 -0.16 6.15
N ARG A 88 8.91 0.52 7.04
CA ARG A 88 8.44 1.90 6.81
C ARG A 88 9.61 2.86 6.68
N GLU A 89 10.58 2.78 7.57
CA GLU A 89 11.78 3.62 7.51
C GLU A 89 12.58 3.38 6.22
N LEU A 90 12.81 2.10 5.88
CA LEU A 90 13.50 1.69 4.65
C LEU A 90 12.79 2.25 3.40
N THR A 91 11.47 2.09 3.33
CA THR A 91 10.65 2.58 2.22
C THR A 91 10.70 4.10 2.14
N GLY A 92 10.55 4.81 3.27
CA GLY A 92 10.63 6.26 3.34
C GLY A 92 11.97 6.82 2.84
N ARG A 93 13.08 6.14 3.14
CA ARG A 93 14.40 6.47 2.59
C ARG A 93 14.47 6.22 1.08
N ARG A 94 13.95 5.08 0.60
CA ARG A 94 13.96 4.71 -0.83
C ARG A 94 13.21 5.69 -1.72
N ILE A 95 12.09 6.22 -1.22
CA ILE A 95 11.19 7.11 -1.98
C ILE A 95 11.50 8.59 -1.78
N ARG A 96 12.52 8.95 -0.99
CA ARG A 96 12.83 10.34 -0.62
C ARG A 96 12.90 11.28 -1.83
N ASN A 97 13.57 10.85 -2.91
CA ASN A 97 13.72 11.63 -4.14
C ASN A 97 12.60 11.37 -5.16
N ALA A 98 11.83 10.28 -4.99
CA ALA A 98 10.78 9.89 -5.93
C ALA A 98 9.44 10.59 -5.66
N GLY A 99 9.29 11.22 -4.49
CA GLY A 99 8.04 11.82 -4.02
C GLY A 99 7.57 11.12 -2.76
N ARG A 100 8.09 11.56 -1.60
CA ARG A 100 7.67 11.05 -0.29
C ARG A 100 6.27 11.54 0.13
N PRO A 101 5.85 12.79 -0.14
CA PRO A 101 4.46 13.20 0.02
C PRO A 101 3.56 12.63 -1.09
N GLY A 102 2.25 12.77 -0.93
CA GLY A 102 1.27 12.33 -1.94
C GLY A 102 1.33 10.83 -2.16
N VAL A 103 1.69 10.40 -3.38
CA VAL A 103 1.77 8.99 -3.81
C VAL A 103 2.67 8.14 -2.88
N GLY A 104 3.69 8.72 -2.25
CA GLY A 104 4.62 8.00 -1.38
C GLY A 104 4.32 8.03 0.13
N ALA A 105 3.22 8.64 0.57
CA ALA A 105 2.99 8.97 1.98
C ALA A 105 2.74 7.75 2.89
#